data_AF-A0A959VPV2-F1
#
_entry.id   AF-A0A959VPV2-F1
#
_cell.length_a   1.000
_cell.length_b   1.000
_cell.length_c   1.000
_cell.angle_alpha   90.00
_cell.angle_beta   90.00
_cell.angle_gamma   90.00
#
_symmetry.space_group_name_H-M   'P 1'
#
loop_
_entity.id
_entity.type
_entity.pdbx_description
1 polymer ?
#
loop_
_entity_poly.entity_id
_entity_poly.type
_entity_poly.pdbx_seq_one_letter_code
_entity_poly.pdbx_strand_id
1 'polypeptide(L)'
;GKFTNGYYDQTLGRTESVVPPGWSNWFTTSYVRGTHFYGYQVNLNGFVFGPIGDPDYRQDGPGIDPASCSLRRIAEFWPTGSCLYSGDVFTAQAVRVIRQDRNRPFFLQVDYQAPHGDVAGPRGPQPATRNLRTASRTPLPRPPGFNEHNFRDKPALIRSYAPRKMGRRDLRRLSHSYRRYVESLRSVDDGVGSILRALRNSGKLRNTYVFLLSDHGLFLGEHRFDWGKFLPYEDSSSPFMAVRGPKVRRGSVSREVTGNIDVPVTIMRLAGVRPDYPMDGRSLAGFWRHPNRRTRRAMAITIHSGQVSESSASASAHAPALRYDGFRVGQYKYIRYRRGGEELYDLAVDPHELYNRIDARRYAPVAAYMRSHLYQVVGCQGSACRTALPKPPRPVNY
;
A
#
# COMPACT_ATOMS: atom_id res chain seq x y z
N GLY A 1 6.95 11.43 -0.20
CA GLY A 1 6.39 10.07 -0.05
C GLY A 1 6.30 9.66 1.41
N LYS A 2 5.34 8.81 1.78
CA LYS A 2 5.15 8.31 3.16
C LYS A 2 6.37 7.61 3.76
N PHE A 3 7.32 7.16 2.91
CA PHE A 3 8.56 6.48 3.31
C PHE A 3 9.72 7.41 3.70
N THR A 4 9.47 8.71 3.86
CA THR A 4 10.51 9.70 4.22
C THR A 4 10.69 9.88 5.74
N ASN A 5 10.29 8.90 6.56
CA ASN A 5 10.56 8.84 8.00
C ASN A 5 10.34 10.18 8.75
N GLY A 6 9.14 10.76 8.66
CA GLY A 6 8.80 11.94 9.45
C GLY A 6 9.30 13.28 8.91
N TYR A 7 9.97 13.32 7.74
CA TYR A 7 10.40 14.59 7.10
C TYR A 7 9.24 15.59 6.86
N TYR A 8 8.01 15.10 6.78
CA TYR A 8 6.81 15.93 6.54
C TYR A 8 5.90 16.10 7.77
N ASP A 9 6.10 15.33 8.84
CA ASP A 9 5.14 15.24 9.96
C ASP A 9 5.52 16.17 11.15
N GLN A 10 6.72 16.76 11.14
CA GLN A 10 7.25 17.48 12.31
C GLN A 10 7.31 19.01 12.17
N THR A 11 7.20 19.58 10.97
CA THR A 11 7.30 21.04 10.80
C THR A 11 6.33 21.55 9.73
N LEU A 12 5.22 22.15 10.18
CA LEU A 12 4.22 22.86 9.37
C LEU A 12 4.76 24.15 8.68
N GLY A 13 6.08 24.33 8.63
CA GLY A 13 6.70 25.62 8.29
C GLY A 13 7.03 25.80 6.80
N ARG A 14 7.77 24.88 6.17
CA ARG A 14 8.33 25.09 4.81
C ARG A 14 8.68 23.77 4.08
N THR A 15 7.83 22.75 4.11
CA THR A 15 8.14 21.46 3.46
C THR A 15 8.09 21.51 1.93
N GLU A 16 7.48 22.55 1.37
CA GLU A 16 7.24 22.67 -0.08
C GLU A 16 8.51 22.78 -0.91
N SER A 17 9.58 23.37 -0.39
CA SER A 17 10.89 23.51 -1.08
C SER A 17 11.99 22.61 -0.49
N VAL A 18 11.65 21.71 0.43
CA VAL A 18 12.67 20.86 1.07
C VAL A 18 13.07 19.71 0.14
N VAL A 19 14.37 19.52 0.01
CA VAL A 19 14.98 18.34 -0.62
C VAL A 19 15.59 17.48 0.49
N PRO A 20 15.10 16.26 0.73
CA PRO A 20 15.71 15.38 1.70
C PRO A 20 17.17 15.05 1.32
N PRO A 21 18.08 14.93 2.29
CA PRO A 21 19.48 14.59 2.04
C PRO A 21 19.59 13.23 1.35
N GLY A 22 20.61 13.08 0.50
CA GLY A 22 20.89 11.84 -0.23
C GLY A 22 20.17 11.70 -1.58
N TRP A 23 19.29 12.63 -1.97
CA TRP A 23 18.62 12.62 -3.27
C TRP A 23 19.33 13.53 -4.28
N SER A 24 19.75 12.97 -5.43
CA SER A 24 20.31 13.75 -6.54
C SER A 24 19.24 14.37 -7.45
N ASN A 25 18.03 13.82 -7.43
CA ASN A 25 16.86 14.36 -8.11
C ASN A 25 15.65 14.15 -7.19
N TRP A 26 15.00 15.23 -6.82
CA TRP A 26 13.83 15.25 -5.96
C TRP A 26 12.66 15.83 -6.73
N PHE A 27 11.62 15.03 -6.93
CA PHE A 27 10.41 15.43 -7.63
C PHE A 27 9.20 14.90 -6.87
N THR A 28 8.49 15.77 -6.17
CA THR A 28 7.31 15.42 -5.35
C THR A 28 6.24 16.49 -5.49
N THR A 29 4.98 16.19 -5.18
CA THR A 29 4.00 17.26 -4.97
C THR A 29 4.47 18.18 -3.85
N SER A 30 4.37 19.50 -4.00
CA SER A 30 4.50 20.41 -2.86
C SER A 30 3.32 20.18 -1.92
N TYR A 31 3.48 20.55 -0.65
CA TYR A 31 2.44 20.31 0.34
C TYR A 31 1.21 21.17 0.03
N VAL A 32 0.13 20.53 -0.41
CA VAL A 32 -1.20 21.13 -0.49
C VAL A 32 -2.13 20.22 0.31
N ARG A 33 -3.05 20.79 1.09
CA ARG A 33 -4.05 19.99 1.80
C ARG A 33 -4.91 19.23 0.78
N GLY A 34 -5.01 17.91 0.94
CA GLY A 34 -5.83 17.05 0.08
C GLY A 34 -5.02 16.16 -0.86
N THR A 35 -5.72 15.50 -1.80
CA THR A 35 -5.11 14.60 -2.78
C THR A 35 -5.53 15.08 -4.17
N HIS A 36 -4.67 15.88 -4.79
CA HIS A 36 -4.94 16.52 -6.08
C HIS A 36 -4.25 15.77 -7.22
N PHE A 37 -5.02 15.36 -8.23
CA PHE A 37 -4.50 14.69 -9.43
C PHE A 37 -4.31 15.63 -10.63
N TYR A 38 -4.94 16.80 -10.56
CA TYR A 38 -4.77 17.97 -11.44
C TYR A 38 -4.73 19.21 -10.54
N GLY A 39 -4.16 20.31 -11.02
CA GLY A 39 -4.05 21.56 -10.27
C GLY A 39 -3.08 21.52 -9.09
N TYR A 40 -2.19 20.53 -9.04
CA TYR A 40 -1.22 20.36 -7.97
C TYR A 40 0.06 21.14 -8.28
N GLN A 41 0.75 21.55 -7.24
CA GLN A 41 2.11 22.09 -7.32
C GLN A 41 3.12 20.99 -7.01
N VAL A 42 4.36 21.23 -7.40
CA VAL A 42 5.45 20.24 -7.36
C VAL A 42 6.74 20.93 -6.95
N ASN A 43 7.52 20.19 -6.17
CA ASN A 43 8.88 20.52 -5.76
C ASN A 43 9.86 19.72 -6.63
N LEU A 44 10.70 20.43 -7.38
CA LEU A 44 11.83 19.92 -8.17
C LEU A 44 13.08 20.49 -7.55
N ASN A 45 13.80 19.67 -6.82
CA ASN A 45 15.08 20.05 -6.22
C ASN A 45 15.02 21.36 -5.42
N GLY A 46 13.90 21.60 -4.75
CA GLY A 46 13.66 22.76 -3.88
C GLY A 46 13.03 23.97 -4.57
N PHE A 47 12.82 23.92 -5.88
CA PHE A 47 12.02 24.90 -6.59
C PHE A 47 10.57 24.44 -6.62
N VAL A 48 9.61 25.35 -6.43
CA VAL A 48 8.17 25.04 -6.53
C VAL A 48 7.63 25.57 -7.85
N PHE A 49 6.87 24.75 -8.56
CA PHE A 49 6.23 25.09 -9.84
C PHE A 49 4.80 24.55 -9.88
N GLY A 50 3.98 25.18 -10.70
CA GLY A 50 2.57 24.86 -10.87
C GLY A 50 1.66 26.09 -10.72
N PRO A 51 0.34 25.89 -10.67
CA PRO A 51 -0.34 24.59 -10.69
C PRO A 51 -0.12 23.84 -12.02
N ILE A 52 -0.01 22.51 -11.95
CA ILE A 52 -0.01 21.63 -13.12
C ILE A 52 -1.43 21.13 -13.34
N GLY A 53 -2.04 21.59 -14.43
CA GLY A 53 -3.46 21.35 -14.69
C GLY A 53 -4.35 22.31 -13.91
N ASP A 54 -5.65 22.04 -13.96
CA ASP A 54 -6.68 22.93 -13.42
C ASP A 54 -6.95 22.64 -11.93
N PRO A 55 -6.70 23.59 -11.00
CA PRO A 55 -7.07 23.45 -9.58
C PRO A 55 -8.57 23.33 -9.34
N ASP A 56 -9.38 23.86 -10.27
CA ASP A 56 -10.83 23.78 -10.24
C ASP A 56 -11.34 22.54 -10.97
N TYR A 57 -10.46 21.62 -11.41
CA TYR A 57 -10.86 20.39 -12.06
C TYR A 57 -11.92 19.66 -11.23
N ARG A 58 -13.09 19.49 -11.84
CA ARG A 58 -14.16 18.61 -11.34
C ARG A 58 -14.27 17.42 -12.26
N GLN A 59 -14.62 16.27 -11.68
CA GLN A 59 -14.79 15.02 -12.43
C GLN A 59 -15.81 15.14 -13.58
N ASP A 60 -16.74 16.09 -13.47
CA ASP A 60 -17.72 16.47 -14.47
C ASP A 60 -17.49 17.95 -14.86
N GLY A 61 -16.58 18.20 -15.82
CA GLY A 61 -16.20 19.54 -16.29
C GLY A 61 -14.88 19.54 -17.11
N PRO A 62 -14.50 20.66 -17.76
CA PRO A 62 -13.18 20.82 -18.37
C PRO A 62 -12.06 20.99 -17.31
N GLY A 63 -10.81 20.71 -17.71
CA GLY A 63 -9.65 20.55 -16.82
C GLY A 63 -8.91 19.22 -17.02
N ILE A 64 -8.98 18.70 -18.25
CA ILE A 64 -8.61 17.34 -18.63
C ILE A 64 -7.24 17.27 -19.31
N ASP A 65 -6.62 16.08 -19.32
CA ASP A 65 -5.56 15.82 -20.30
C ASP A 65 -6.10 16.15 -21.71
N PRO A 66 -5.39 16.94 -22.52
CA PRO A 66 -5.82 17.26 -23.87
C PRO A 66 -5.77 16.00 -24.74
N ALA A 67 -6.52 16.00 -25.83
CA ALA A 67 -6.60 14.87 -26.76
C ALA A 67 -5.22 14.42 -27.30
N SER A 68 -4.22 15.31 -27.28
CA SER A 68 -2.84 15.04 -27.69
C SER A 68 -2.03 14.24 -26.65
N CYS A 69 -2.52 14.08 -25.42
CA CYS A 69 -1.84 13.33 -24.38
C CYS A 69 -1.70 11.85 -24.77
N SER A 70 -0.46 11.41 -25.00
CA SER A 70 -0.16 10.05 -25.48
C SER A 70 1.01 9.42 -24.73
N LEU A 71 0.73 8.36 -23.98
CA LEU A 71 1.72 7.63 -23.17
C LEU A 71 2.92 7.09 -23.96
N ARG A 72 2.83 6.97 -25.28
CA ARG A 72 3.96 6.58 -26.16
C ARG A 72 5.09 7.62 -26.13
N ARG A 73 4.76 8.90 -25.90
CA ARG A 73 5.70 10.04 -25.87
C ARG A 73 5.79 10.70 -24.50
N ILE A 74 5.46 9.97 -23.42
CA ILE A 74 5.37 10.52 -22.06
C ILE A 74 6.62 11.29 -21.61
N ALA A 75 7.81 10.89 -22.05
CA ALA A 75 9.08 11.54 -21.72
C ALA A 75 9.26 12.94 -22.34
N GLU A 76 8.53 13.25 -23.42
CA GLU A 76 8.60 14.52 -24.14
C GLU A 76 7.67 15.56 -23.50
N PHE A 77 6.88 15.17 -22.49
CA PHE A 77 5.79 16.00 -21.99
C PHE A 77 6.04 16.76 -20.70
N TRP A 78 7.21 16.61 -20.08
CA TRP A 78 7.58 17.40 -18.91
C TRP A 78 8.96 18.05 -19.10
N PRO A 79 9.12 19.37 -18.87
CA PRO A 79 8.13 20.32 -18.32
C PRO A 79 7.19 20.98 -19.35
N THR A 80 7.32 20.70 -20.64
CA THR A 80 6.70 21.51 -21.71
C THR A 80 5.50 20.88 -22.42
N GLY A 81 5.10 19.66 -22.08
CA GLY A 81 3.99 18.99 -22.75
C GLY A 81 2.71 18.95 -21.95
N SER A 82 1.77 18.21 -22.50
CA SER A 82 0.36 18.47 -22.29
C SER A 82 -0.38 17.43 -21.44
N CYS A 83 0.26 16.31 -21.07
CA CYS A 83 -0.30 15.37 -20.09
C CYS A 83 -0.09 15.92 -18.68
N LEU A 84 -1.18 16.19 -17.96
CA LEU A 84 -1.16 16.96 -16.71
C LEU A 84 -1.51 16.09 -15.50
N TYR A 85 -2.09 14.91 -15.70
CA TYR A 85 -2.40 13.96 -14.63
C TYR A 85 -1.12 13.62 -13.83
N SER A 86 -1.20 13.73 -12.49
CA SER A 86 -0.03 13.60 -11.61
C SER A 86 0.80 12.34 -11.86
N GLY A 87 0.15 11.19 -11.98
CA GLY A 87 0.82 9.92 -12.28
C GLY A 87 1.62 9.94 -13.59
N ASP A 88 1.16 10.67 -14.61
CA ASP A 88 1.85 10.73 -15.89
C ASP A 88 3.06 11.66 -15.82
N VAL A 89 2.95 12.77 -15.10
CA VAL A 89 4.08 13.69 -14.88
C VAL A 89 5.19 13.01 -14.07
N PHE A 90 4.84 12.28 -13.00
CA PHE A 90 5.80 11.46 -12.25
C PHE A 90 6.46 10.41 -13.15
N THR A 91 5.69 9.76 -14.02
CA THR A 91 6.22 8.77 -14.98
C THR A 91 7.15 9.43 -16.01
N ALA A 92 6.79 10.60 -16.54
CA ALA A 92 7.60 11.35 -17.49
C ALA A 92 8.99 11.66 -16.91
N GLN A 93 9.02 12.15 -15.67
CA GLN A 93 10.26 12.45 -14.96
C GLN A 93 11.10 11.18 -14.72
N ALA A 94 10.47 10.09 -14.27
CA ALA A 94 11.13 8.80 -14.09
C ALA A 94 11.78 8.29 -15.39
N VAL A 95 11.03 8.34 -16.51
CA VAL A 95 11.54 7.93 -17.83
C VAL A 95 12.68 8.84 -18.30
N ARG A 96 12.61 10.14 -18.04
CA ARG A 96 13.68 11.10 -18.38
C ARG A 96 14.98 10.75 -17.65
N VAL A 97 14.92 10.54 -16.34
CA VAL A 97 16.09 10.13 -15.53
C VAL A 97 16.70 8.83 -16.07
N ILE A 98 15.87 7.83 -16.38
CA ILE A 98 16.33 6.56 -16.96
C ILE A 98 17.02 6.74 -18.31
N ARG A 99 16.58 7.70 -19.14
CA ARG A 99 17.13 7.94 -20.49
C ARG A 99 18.43 8.75 -20.46
N GLN A 100 18.55 9.73 -19.56
CA GLN A 100 19.66 10.69 -19.54
C GLN A 100 20.99 10.05 -19.12
N ASP A 101 20.98 9.17 -18.12
CA ASP A 101 22.23 8.61 -17.57
C ASP A 101 22.40 7.15 -18.01
N ARG A 102 23.14 6.90 -19.08
CA ARG A 102 23.30 5.54 -19.63
C ARG A 102 24.17 4.62 -18.77
N ASN A 103 25.11 5.17 -18.02
CA ASN A 103 26.21 4.38 -17.46
C ASN A 103 26.30 4.39 -15.94
N ARG A 104 25.53 5.22 -15.22
CA ARG A 104 25.57 5.22 -13.75
C ARG A 104 24.51 4.31 -13.13
N PRO A 105 24.87 3.53 -12.09
CA PRO A 105 23.90 2.87 -11.24
C PRO A 105 22.95 3.92 -10.63
N PHE A 106 21.68 3.57 -10.49
CA PHE A 106 20.66 4.47 -9.93
C PHE A 106 19.77 3.74 -8.93
N PHE A 107 19.24 4.52 -7.99
CA PHE A 107 18.04 4.20 -7.23
C PHE A 107 16.95 5.17 -7.66
N LEU A 108 15.77 4.65 -7.96
CA LEU A 108 14.62 5.45 -8.40
C LEU A 108 13.39 4.95 -7.67
N GLN A 109 12.71 5.88 -6.99
CA GLN A 109 11.44 5.65 -6.32
C GLN A 109 10.38 6.51 -7.01
N VAL A 110 9.26 5.89 -7.38
CA VAL A 110 8.11 6.57 -7.98
C VAL A 110 6.89 6.21 -7.14
N ASP A 111 6.40 7.19 -6.38
CA ASP A 111 5.28 7.02 -5.47
C ASP A 111 4.00 7.53 -6.16
N TYR A 112 3.23 6.62 -6.76
CA TYR A 112 1.94 6.97 -7.33
C TYR A 112 0.92 7.23 -6.23
N GLN A 113 0.16 8.33 -6.37
CA GLN A 113 -0.96 8.64 -5.48
C GLN A 113 -2.21 7.83 -5.84
N ALA A 114 -2.42 7.53 -7.13
CA ALA A 114 -3.50 6.65 -7.55
C ALA A 114 -3.31 5.25 -6.94
N PRO A 115 -4.38 4.59 -6.47
CA PRO A 115 -5.79 4.93 -6.65
C PRO A 115 -6.42 5.64 -5.43
N HIS A 116 -5.63 6.38 -4.65
CA HIS A 116 -6.16 7.13 -3.50
C HIS A 116 -7.29 8.08 -3.93
N GLY A 117 -8.26 8.29 -3.03
CA GLY A 117 -9.37 9.20 -3.29
C GLY A 117 -9.10 10.61 -2.80
N ASP A 118 -9.71 11.60 -3.45
CA ASP A 118 -9.64 12.99 -2.99
C ASP A 118 -10.52 13.22 -1.74
N VAL A 119 -10.16 14.23 -0.97
CA VAL A 119 -10.96 14.81 0.13
C VAL A 119 -12.10 15.68 -0.41
N ALA A 120 -11.97 16.23 -1.62
CA ALA A 120 -13.01 16.99 -2.29
C ALA A 120 -14.05 16.08 -2.98
N GLY A 121 -15.26 16.60 -3.14
CA GLY A 121 -16.37 15.87 -3.77
C GLY A 121 -16.17 15.71 -5.29
N PRO A 122 -16.57 14.58 -5.91
CA PRO A 122 -17.14 13.40 -5.29
C PRO A 122 -16.04 12.49 -4.69
N ARG A 123 -16.07 12.32 -3.36
CA ARG A 123 -15.10 11.54 -2.59
C ARG A 123 -14.88 10.16 -3.22
N GLY A 124 -13.63 9.79 -3.46
CA GLY A 124 -13.26 8.50 -4.04
C GLY A 124 -12.11 8.60 -5.05
N PRO A 125 -11.65 7.46 -5.62
CA PRO A 125 -10.55 7.44 -6.58
C PRO A 125 -10.82 8.35 -7.79
N GLN A 126 -9.78 9.02 -8.27
CA GLN A 126 -9.86 9.96 -9.38
C GLN A 126 -9.03 9.46 -10.57
N PRO A 127 -9.67 8.85 -11.58
CA PRO A 127 -8.98 8.35 -12.76
C PRO A 127 -8.41 9.49 -13.61
N ALA A 128 -7.37 9.19 -14.38
CA ALA A 128 -6.99 10.02 -15.51
C ALA A 128 -8.15 10.08 -16.53
N THR A 129 -8.33 11.21 -17.19
CA THR A 129 -9.51 11.48 -18.02
C THR A 129 -9.68 10.50 -19.16
N ARG A 130 -8.56 10.10 -19.79
CA ARG A 130 -8.51 9.05 -20.83
C ARG A 130 -9.01 7.68 -20.36
N ASN A 131 -8.99 7.41 -19.05
CA ASN A 131 -9.39 6.14 -18.47
C ASN A 131 -10.83 6.16 -17.94
N LEU A 132 -11.54 7.30 -17.99
CA LEU A 132 -12.93 7.36 -17.54
C LEU A 132 -13.80 6.39 -18.35
N ARG A 133 -14.70 5.68 -17.66
CA ARG A 133 -15.65 4.70 -18.22
C ARG A 133 -15.03 3.44 -18.82
N THR A 134 -13.70 3.32 -18.86
CA THR A 134 -13.00 2.14 -19.39
C THR A 134 -13.23 0.90 -18.50
N ALA A 135 -13.70 1.06 -17.25
CA ALA A 135 -14.04 -0.05 -16.35
C ALA A 135 -15.56 -0.16 -16.10
N SER A 136 -16.40 0.51 -16.88
CA SER A 136 -17.85 0.64 -16.64
C SER A 136 -18.61 -0.68 -16.44
N ARG A 137 -18.11 -1.78 -17.02
CA ARG A 137 -18.70 -3.13 -16.90
C ARG A 137 -18.01 -4.03 -15.87
N THR A 138 -16.97 -3.55 -15.20
CA THR A 138 -16.22 -4.35 -14.22
C THR A 138 -17.12 -4.64 -13.01
N PRO A 139 -17.32 -5.93 -12.64
CA PRO A 139 -18.10 -6.29 -11.47
C PRO A 139 -17.31 -5.99 -10.19
N LEU A 140 -18.01 -5.56 -9.14
CA LEU A 140 -17.45 -5.47 -7.79
C LEU A 140 -17.09 -6.88 -7.29
N PRO A 141 -15.85 -7.15 -6.84
CA PRO A 141 -15.47 -8.41 -6.24
C PRO A 141 -16.34 -8.73 -5.02
N ARG A 142 -16.68 -10.01 -4.85
CA ARG A 142 -17.46 -10.49 -3.72
C ARG A 142 -16.82 -11.74 -3.11
N PRO A 143 -15.64 -11.62 -2.48
CA PRO A 143 -15.04 -12.73 -1.75
C PRO A 143 -15.96 -13.21 -0.60
N PRO A 144 -15.72 -14.38 0.01
CA PRO A 144 -16.49 -14.88 1.15
C PRO A 144 -16.71 -13.87 2.30
N GLY A 145 -15.75 -12.98 2.57
CA GLY A 145 -15.88 -11.91 3.57
C GLY A 145 -16.69 -10.69 3.12
N PHE A 146 -17.08 -10.61 1.85
CA PHE A 146 -17.86 -9.50 1.31
C PHE A 146 -19.23 -9.39 1.98
N ASN A 147 -19.52 -8.22 2.55
CA ASN A 147 -20.75 -7.94 3.28
C ASN A 147 -21.08 -9.07 4.29
N GLU A 148 -20.05 -9.48 5.04
CA GLU A 148 -19.99 -10.66 5.90
C GLU A 148 -21.31 -10.95 6.63
N HIS A 149 -21.81 -12.17 6.46
CA HIS A 149 -23.14 -12.53 6.97
C HIS A 149 -23.16 -12.65 8.49
N ASN A 150 -22.27 -13.46 9.06
CA ASN A 150 -22.15 -13.63 10.50
C ASN A 150 -21.05 -12.71 11.01
N PHE A 151 -21.40 -11.84 11.95
CA PHE A 151 -20.45 -10.91 12.57
C PHE A 151 -20.47 -11.02 14.10
N ARG A 152 -21.07 -12.10 14.63
CA ARG A 152 -21.37 -12.25 16.07
C ARG A 152 -20.16 -12.69 16.89
N ASP A 153 -19.22 -13.39 16.27
CA ASP A 153 -17.98 -13.91 16.84
C ASP A 153 -16.86 -12.85 16.94
N LYS A 154 -17.04 -11.71 16.26
CA LYS A 154 -16.13 -10.56 16.39
C LYS A 154 -16.23 -9.95 17.79
N PRO A 155 -15.13 -9.39 18.34
CA PRO A 155 -15.16 -8.71 19.63
C PRO A 155 -16.21 -7.61 19.69
N ALA A 156 -16.79 -7.35 20.87
CA ALA A 156 -17.82 -6.33 21.07
C ALA A 156 -17.40 -4.95 20.54
N LEU A 157 -16.13 -4.58 20.73
CA LEU A 157 -15.52 -3.37 20.17
C LEU A 157 -15.65 -3.32 18.64
N ILE A 158 -15.31 -4.41 17.95
CA ILE A 158 -15.40 -4.46 16.49
C ILE A 158 -16.85 -4.42 16.03
N ARG A 159 -17.74 -5.11 16.74
CA ARG A 159 -19.18 -5.09 16.46
C ARG A 159 -19.80 -3.70 16.63
N SER A 160 -19.31 -2.88 17.56
CA SER A 160 -19.83 -1.52 17.76
C SER A 160 -19.45 -0.55 16.64
N TYR A 161 -18.35 -0.81 15.92
CA TYR A 161 -17.92 0.01 14.77
C TYR A 161 -18.27 -0.61 13.42
N ALA A 162 -18.70 -1.87 13.39
CA ALA A 162 -19.02 -2.54 12.16
C ALA A 162 -20.20 -1.88 11.45
N PRO A 163 -20.06 -1.55 10.16
CA PRO A 163 -21.16 -1.03 9.39
C PRO A 163 -22.32 -2.02 9.38
N ARG A 164 -23.54 -1.48 9.35
CA ARG A 164 -24.73 -2.28 9.05
C ARG A 164 -24.54 -3.04 7.74
N LYS A 165 -25.24 -4.17 7.60
CA LYS A 165 -25.28 -4.93 6.33
C LYS A 165 -25.57 -3.98 5.16
N MET A 166 -24.77 -4.08 4.11
CA MET A 166 -24.88 -3.22 2.94
C MET A 166 -26.18 -3.51 2.19
N GLY A 167 -26.97 -2.46 1.96
CA GLY A 167 -28.18 -2.51 1.15
C GLY A 167 -27.89 -2.17 -0.31
N ARG A 168 -28.93 -2.22 -1.16
CA ARG A 168 -28.81 -1.95 -2.61
C ARG A 168 -28.15 -0.61 -2.94
N ARG A 169 -28.42 0.44 -2.16
CA ARG A 169 -27.83 1.78 -2.38
C ARG A 169 -26.33 1.78 -2.08
N ASP A 170 -25.92 1.14 -0.99
CA ASP A 170 -24.51 1.06 -0.60
C ASP A 170 -23.72 0.27 -1.65
N LEU A 171 -24.25 -0.87 -2.08
CA LEU A 171 -23.65 -1.71 -3.12
C LEU A 171 -23.50 -0.97 -4.46
N ARG A 172 -24.46 -0.12 -4.85
CA ARG A 172 -24.37 0.70 -6.06
C ARG A 172 -23.25 1.74 -5.96
N ARG A 173 -23.14 2.44 -4.81
CA ARG A 173 -22.05 3.41 -4.57
C ARG A 173 -20.69 2.72 -4.61
N LEU A 174 -20.55 1.61 -3.88
CA LEU A 174 -19.31 0.83 -3.83
C LEU A 174 -18.91 0.29 -5.20
N SER A 175 -19.87 -0.21 -5.99
CA SER A 175 -19.60 -0.65 -7.37
C SER A 175 -19.13 0.50 -8.26
N HIS A 176 -19.70 1.70 -8.09
CA HIS A 176 -19.24 2.89 -8.80
C HIS A 176 -17.80 3.27 -8.39
N SER A 177 -17.53 3.38 -7.09
CA SER A 177 -16.20 3.70 -6.56
C SER A 177 -15.14 2.65 -6.96
N TYR A 178 -15.50 1.36 -6.97
CA TYR A 178 -14.60 0.29 -7.42
C TYR A 178 -14.24 0.41 -8.91
N ARG A 179 -15.19 0.79 -9.76
CA ARG A 179 -14.88 1.02 -11.18
C ARG A 179 -13.91 2.19 -11.34
N ARG A 180 -14.11 3.28 -10.59
CA ARG A 180 -13.15 4.40 -10.55
C ARG A 180 -11.79 3.97 -10.00
N TYR A 181 -11.75 3.11 -8.98
CA TYR A 181 -10.51 2.52 -8.46
C TYR A 181 -9.74 1.79 -9.56
N VAL A 182 -10.42 0.92 -10.33
CA VAL A 182 -9.82 0.19 -11.47
C VAL A 182 -9.37 1.14 -12.58
N GLU A 183 -10.18 2.15 -12.93
CA GLU A 183 -9.82 3.18 -13.93
C GLU A 183 -8.59 3.99 -13.51
N SER A 184 -8.45 4.27 -12.20
CA SER A 184 -7.29 4.96 -11.64
C SER A 184 -6.04 4.07 -11.68
N LEU A 185 -6.17 2.77 -11.39
CA LEU A 185 -5.04 1.84 -11.47
C LEU A 185 -4.50 1.66 -12.90
N ARG A 186 -5.30 1.90 -13.94
CA ARG A 186 -4.81 1.86 -15.33
C ARG A 186 -3.70 2.87 -15.60
N SER A 187 -3.75 4.08 -15.03
CA SER A 187 -2.67 5.06 -15.21
C SER A 187 -1.38 4.63 -14.50
N VAL A 188 -1.49 3.90 -13.38
CA VAL A 188 -0.34 3.26 -12.71
C VAL A 188 0.25 2.16 -13.59
N ASP A 189 -0.58 1.29 -14.16
CA ASP A 189 -0.15 0.22 -15.08
C ASP A 189 0.56 0.78 -16.33
N ASP A 190 -0.03 1.82 -16.94
CA ASP A 190 0.56 2.59 -18.04
C ASP A 190 1.94 3.18 -17.68
N GLY A 191 2.04 3.74 -16.47
CA GLY A 191 3.25 4.32 -15.92
C GLY A 191 4.36 3.29 -15.73
N VAL A 192 4.04 2.18 -15.07
CA VAL A 192 4.94 1.03 -14.90
C VAL A 192 5.39 0.49 -16.26
N GLY A 193 4.47 0.34 -17.21
CA GLY A 193 4.77 -0.08 -18.58
C GLY A 193 5.77 0.86 -19.27
N SER A 194 5.61 2.18 -19.09
CA SER A 194 6.50 3.19 -19.67
C SER A 194 7.90 3.16 -19.05
N ILE A 195 7.99 3.00 -17.73
CA ILE A 195 9.27 2.84 -17.01
C ILE A 195 9.99 1.57 -17.48
N LEU A 196 9.29 0.43 -17.56
CA LEU A 196 9.87 -0.82 -18.03
C LEU A 196 10.34 -0.75 -19.49
N ARG A 197 9.58 -0.06 -20.36
CA ARG A 197 10.01 0.23 -21.75
C ARG A 197 11.25 1.11 -21.78
N ALA A 198 11.32 2.16 -20.96
CA ALA A 198 12.49 3.03 -20.88
C ALA A 198 13.75 2.27 -20.42
N LEU A 199 13.61 1.40 -19.41
CA LEU A 199 14.69 0.51 -18.98
C LEU A 199 15.12 -0.46 -20.07
N ARG A 200 14.17 -1.00 -20.86
CA ARG A 200 14.48 -1.89 -21.98
C ARG A 200 15.22 -1.16 -23.09
N ASN A 201 14.70 -0.02 -23.53
CA ASN A 201 15.25 0.76 -24.64
C ASN A 201 16.62 1.38 -24.30
N SER A 202 16.89 1.62 -23.01
CA SER A 202 18.21 2.06 -22.54
C SER A 202 19.18 0.91 -22.24
N GLY A 203 18.80 -0.35 -22.49
CA GLY A 203 19.63 -1.53 -22.22
C GLY A 203 19.75 -1.91 -20.73
N LYS A 204 19.15 -1.14 -19.83
CA LYS A 204 19.32 -1.29 -18.37
C LYS A 204 18.47 -2.39 -17.74
N LEU A 205 17.35 -2.77 -18.38
CA LEU A 205 16.34 -3.66 -17.78
C LEU A 205 16.95 -4.96 -17.20
N ARG A 206 17.90 -5.58 -17.91
CA ARG A 206 18.53 -6.84 -17.47
C ARG A 206 19.29 -6.71 -16.16
N ASN A 207 19.81 -5.52 -15.84
CA ASN A 207 20.59 -5.23 -14.63
C ASN A 207 19.80 -4.43 -13.56
N THR A 208 18.52 -4.15 -13.79
CA THR A 208 17.68 -3.42 -12.83
C THR A 208 16.82 -4.38 -12.02
N TYR A 209 16.73 -4.18 -10.71
CA TYR A 209 15.66 -4.74 -9.90
C TYR A 209 14.48 -3.74 -9.86
N VAL A 210 13.26 -4.21 -10.11
CA VAL A 210 12.04 -3.40 -10.01
C VAL A 210 11.15 -4.02 -8.94
N PHE A 211 10.77 -3.22 -7.96
CA PHE A 211 9.83 -3.54 -6.90
C PHE A 211 8.56 -2.75 -7.17
N LEU A 212 7.42 -3.44 -7.20
CA LEU A 212 6.10 -2.83 -7.26
C LEU A 212 5.35 -3.29 -6.01
N LEU A 213 4.92 -2.35 -5.18
CA LEU A 213 4.26 -2.63 -3.91
C LEU A 213 3.25 -1.54 -3.59
N SER A 214 2.40 -1.81 -2.60
CA SER A 214 1.52 -0.81 -1.99
C SER A 214 1.84 -0.65 -0.50
N ASP A 215 1.55 0.53 0.04
CA ASP A 215 1.73 0.86 1.45
C ASP A 215 0.72 0.14 2.36
N HIS A 216 -0.50 -0.08 1.87
CA HIS A 216 -1.57 -0.81 2.55
C HIS A 216 -2.60 -1.35 1.55
N GLY A 217 -3.42 -2.31 1.99
CA GLY A 217 -4.59 -2.77 1.26
C GLY A 217 -5.79 -1.83 1.41
N LEU A 218 -6.96 -2.27 0.99
CA LEU A 218 -8.19 -1.48 1.01
C LEU A 218 -9.41 -2.40 1.10
N PHE A 219 -10.33 -2.09 2.01
CA PHE A 219 -11.63 -2.76 2.03
C PHE A 219 -12.49 -2.35 0.83
N LEU A 220 -13.10 -3.34 0.19
CA LEU A 220 -14.02 -3.22 -0.94
C LEU A 220 -15.34 -3.94 -0.65
N GLY A 221 -15.72 -4.00 0.64
CA GLY A 221 -16.93 -4.63 1.14
C GLY A 221 -16.69 -5.72 2.17
N GLU A 222 -15.45 -6.18 2.32
CA GLU A 222 -15.05 -7.20 3.28
C GLU A 222 -15.33 -6.75 4.72
N HIS A 223 -15.83 -7.67 5.54
CA HIS A 223 -16.24 -7.39 6.92
C HIS A 223 -17.25 -6.23 7.05
N ARG A 224 -18.01 -5.97 5.97
CA ARG A 224 -18.99 -4.87 5.82
C ARG A 224 -18.39 -3.48 5.70
N PHE A 225 -17.07 -3.33 5.58
CA PHE A 225 -16.43 -2.04 5.34
C PHE A 225 -16.39 -1.75 3.84
N ASP A 226 -17.00 -0.64 3.40
CA ASP A 226 -17.07 -0.25 1.98
C ASP A 226 -15.84 0.53 1.50
N TRP A 227 -14.97 0.95 2.42
CA TRP A 227 -13.69 1.58 2.13
C TRP A 227 -12.81 1.58 3.40
N GLY A 228 -11.56 2.03 3.30
CA GLY A 228 -10.67 2.22 4.46
C GLY A 228 -9.62 1.13 4.64
N LYS A 229 -8.79 1.30 5.67
CA LYS A 229 -7.49 0.58 5.79
C LYS A 229 -6.93 0.46 7.21
N PHE A 230 -7.73 0.82 8.22
CA PHE A 230 -7.24 0.93 9.59
C PHE A 230 -7.52 -0.31 10.43
N LEU A 231 -8.08 -1.37 9.85
CA LEU A 231 -8.30 -2.62 10.56
C LEU A 231 -7.24 -3.66 10.18
N PRO A 232 -6.97 -4.62 11.08
CA PRO A 232 -5.85 -5.54 10.92
C PRO A 232 -6.08 -6.64 9.89
N TYR A 233 -7.26 -6.75 9.27
CA TYR A 233 -7.60 -7.82 8.32
C TYR A 233 -6.67 -7.84 7.08
N GLU A 234 -6.51 -8.98 6.42
CA GLU A 234 -5.60 -9.22 5.28
C GLU A 234 -5.91 -8.27 4.13
N ASP A 235 -7.19 -7.94 3.89
CA ASP A 235 -7.62 -6.99 2.85
C ASP A 235 -6.98 -5.61 3.00
N SER A 236 -6.57 -5.26 4.22
CA SER A 236 -5.96 -3.98 4.59
C SER A 236 -4.47 -4.09 4.92
N SER A 237 -4.06 -5.16 5.59
CA SER A 237 -2.70 -5.33 6.14
C SER A 237 -1.75 -6.14 5.25
N SER A 238 -2.26 -6.83 4.22
CA SER A 238 -1.47 -7.63 3.29
C SER A 238 -1.53 -7.07 1.86
N PRO A 239 -0.99 -5.86 1.62
CA PRO A 239 -0.92 -5.31 0.26
C PRO A 239 -0.10 -6.20 -0.67
N PHE A 240 -0.30 -5.99 -1.97
CA PHE A 240 0.48 -6.72 -2.97
C PHE A 240 1.95 -6.27 -2.98
N MET A 241 2.83 -7.20 -3.34
CA MET A 241 4.24 -6.93 -3.65
C MET A 241 4.69 -7.84 -4.79
N ALA A 242 5.31 -7.26 -5.81
CA ALA A 242 5.92 -7.94 -6.94
C ALA A 242 7.36 -7.47 -7.12
N VAL A 243 8.25 -8.40 -7.47
CA VAL A 243 9.66 -8.09 -7.75
C VAL A 243 10.07 -8.74 -9.06
N ARG A 244 10.83 -8.02 -9.88
CA ARG A 244 11.54 -8.57 -11.04
C ARG A 244 13.00 -8.10 -11.03
N GLY A 245 13.91 -8.92 -11.52
CA GLY A 245 15.34 -8.59 -11.47
C GLY A 245 16.25 -9.76 -11.81
N PRO A 246 17.57 -9.52 -11.86
CA PRO A 246 18.54 -10.60 -11.94
C PRO A 246 18.31 -11.64 -10.82
N LYS A 247 18.36 -12.94 -11.16
CA LYS A 247 18.21 -14.07 -10.21
C LYS A 247 16.86 -14.15 -9.49
N VAL A 248 15.85 -13.39 -9.92
CA VAL A 248 14.47 -13.53 -9.43
C VAL A 248 13.78 -14.64 -10.23
N ARG A 249 13.22 -15.66 -9.57
CA ARG A 249 12.54 -16.75 -10.28
C ARG A 249 11.24 -16.25 -10.92
N ARG A 250 11.17 -16.34 -12.25
CA ARG A 250 10.00 -15.89 -13.04
C ARG A 250 8.75 -16.71 -12.72
N GLY A 251 7.59 -16.07 -12.76
CA GLY A 251 6.29 -16.74 -12.60
C GLY A 251 6.09 -17.47 -11.27
N SER A 252 6.85 -17.09 -10.23
CA SER A 252 6.82 -17.76 -8.94
C SER A 252 6.19 -16.91 -7.85
N VAL A 253 5.54 -17.57 -6.89
CA VAL A 253 4.92 -16.93 -5.73
C VAL A 253 5.55 -17.49 -4.47
N SER A 254 6.08 -16.60 -3.62
CA SER A 254 6.48 -16.95 -2.25
C SER A 254 5.29 -16.72 -1.32
N ARG A 255 5.02 -17.67 -0.42
CA ARG A 255 4.05 -17.52 0.68
C ARG A 255 4.72 -17.32 2.03
N GLU A 256 5.98 -16.89 2.03
CA GLU A 256 6.66 -16.50 3.25
C GLU A 256 6.06 -15.21 3.81
N VAL A 257 5.97 -15.12 5.14
CA VAL A 257 5.58 -13.88 5.81
C VAL A 257 6.69 -12.82 5.63
N THR A 258 6.32 -11.72 5.00
CA THR A 258 7.19 -10.57 4.67
C THR A 258 6.44 -9.27 4.90
N GLY A 259 7.14 -8.15 4.98
CA GLY A 259 6.51 -6.83 5.09
C GLY A 259 7.30 -5.75 4.36
N ASN A 260 6.72 -4.56 4.23
CA ASN A 260 7.37 -3.42 3.55
C ASN A 260 8.70 -3.03 4.23
N ILE A 261 8.86 -3.29 5.53
CA ILE A 261 10.12 -3.12 6.27
C ILE A 261 11.29 -3.92 5.70
N ASP A 262 11.02 -5.00 4.95
CA ASP A 262 12.03 -5.85 4.34
C ASP A 262 12.61 -5.25 3.05
N VAL A 263 11.91 -4.30 2.42
CA VAL A 263 12.29 -3.72 1.12
C VAL A 263 13.56 -2.88 1.22
N PRO A 264 13.72 -1.92 2.15
CA PRO A 264 14.96 -1.15 2.28
C PRO A 264 16.18 -2.05 2.55
N VAL A 265 16.04 -3.05 3.43
CA VAL A 265 17.12 -4.01 3.74
C VAL A 265 17.49 -4.85 2.53
N THR A 266 16.51 -5.19 1.71
CA THR A 266 16.74 -5.91 0.45
C THR A 266 17.50 -5.05 -0.55
N ILE A 267 17.08 -3.79 -0.75
CA ILE A 267 17.73 -2.86 -1.67
C ILE A 267 19.18 -2.61 -1.24
N MET A 268 19.44 -2.30 0.03
CA MET A 268 20.80 -2.11 0.55
C MET A 268 21.68 -3.32 0.29
N ARG A 269 21.17 -4.53 0.58
CA ARG A 269 21.93 -5.77 0.30
C ARG A 269 22.23 -5.95 -1.18
N LEU A 270 21.31 -5.61 -2.07
CA LEU A 270 21.52 -5.69 -3.52
C LEU A 270 22.53 -4.65 -4.01
N ALA A 271 22.58 -3.48 -3.37
CA ALA A 271 23.55 -2.42 -3.64
C ALA A 271 24.94 -2.68 -3.01
N GLY A 272 25.11 -3.76 -2.24
CA GLY A 272 26.36 -4.04 -1.51
C GLY A 272 26.57 -3.15 -0.28
N VAL A 273 25.54 -2.44 0.17
CA VAL A 273 25.57 -1.55 1.33
C VAL A 273 25.13 -2.31 2.57
N ARG A 274 25.82 -2.07 3.70
CA ARG A 274 25.39 -2.52 5.02
C ARG A 274 24.78 -1.32 5.76
N PRO A 275 23.58 -1.47 6.36
CA PRO A 275 23.04 -0.41 7.20
C PRO A 275 23.94 -0.20 8.41
N ASP A 276 24.14 1.06 8.77
CA ASP A 276 24.88 1.55 9.93
C ASP A 276 24.00 1.71 11.18
N TYR A 277 22.69 1.45 11.06
CA TYR A 277 21.73 1.42 12.15
C TYR A 277 20.94 0.09 12.20
N PRO A 278 20.35 -0.27 13.36
CA PRO A 278 19.52 -1.47 13.47
C PRO A 278 18.31 -1.41 12.52
N MET A 279 18.18 -2.46 11.70
CA MET A 279 17.03 -2.64 10.81
C MET A 279 16.23 -3.87 11.22
N ASP A 280 14.92 -3.70 11.37
CA ASP A 280 13.97 -4.78 11.71
C ASP A 280 13.71 -5.72 10.53
N GLY A 281 13.81 -5.16 9.32
CA GLY A 281 13.64 -5.86 8.06
C GLY A 281 14.74 -6.89 7.78
N ARG A 282 14.48 -7.84 6.89
CA ARG A 282 15.49 -8.77 6.34
C ARG A 282 15.48 -8.76 4.82
N SER A 283 16.57 -9.20 4.21
CA SER A 283 16.60 -9.33 2.75
C SER A 283 15.63 -10.41 2.26
N LEU A 284 14.81 -10.04 1.28
CA LEU A 284 13.87 -10.93 0.59
C LEU A 284 14.55 -11.82 -0.46
N ALA A 285 15.84 -11.61 -0.72
CA ALA A 285 16.50 -12.21 -1.86
C ALA A 285 16.58 -13.74 -1.82
N GLY A 286 16.59 -14.32 -0.63
CA GLY A 286 16.52 -15.77 -0.46
C GLY A 286 15.17 -16.35 -0.88
N PHE A 287 14.08 -15.61 -0.67
CA PHE A 287 12.72 -16.10 -0.89
C PHE A 287 12.30 -16.03 -2.35
N TRP A 288 12.75 -15.03 -3.12
CA TRP A 288 12.46 -15.06 -4.56
C TRP A 288 13.37 -16.01 -5.36
N ARG A 289 14.51 -16.44 -4.79
CA ARG A 289 15.35 -17.51 -5.35
C ARG A 289 14.78 -18.88 -5.01
N HIS A 290 14.26 -19.03 -3.79
CA HIS A 290 13.66 -20.26 -3.28
C HIS A 290 12.24 -19.95 -2.75
N PRO A 291 11.23 -19.82 -3.63
CA PRO A 291 9.88 -19.39 -3.25
C PRO A 291 9.12 -20.35 -2.34
N ASN A 292 9.62 -21.58 -2.19
CA ASN A 292 9.08 -22.56 -1.24
C ASN A 292 9.68 -22.44 0.16
N ARG A 293 10.73 -21.64 0.36
CA ARG A 293 11.35 -21.43 1.67
C ARG A 293 10.32 -20.81 2.62
N ARG A 294 10.16 -21.41 3.80
CA ARG A 294 9.34 -20.87 4.89
C ARG A 294 10.19 -20.66 6.13
N THR A 295 9.87 -19.64 6.91
CA THR A 295 10.48 -19.42 8.24
C THR A 295 9.41 -19.27 9.31
N ARG A 296 9.84 -19.17 10.57
CA ARG A 296 8.98 -18.86 11.73
C ARG A 296 9.13 -17.41 12.18
N ARG A 297 9.61 -16.51 11.30
CA ARG A 297 9.65 -15.08 11.61
C ARG A 297 8.21 -14.59 11.75
N ALA A 298 7.96 -13.87 12.84
CA ALA A 298 6.71 -13.16 13.04
C ALA A 298 6.79 -11.76 12.40
N MET A 299 5.64 -11.26 11.96
CA MET A 299 5.48 -9.89 11.47
C MET A 299 4.46 -9.18 12.33
N ALA A 300 4.88 -8.09 12.99
CA ALA A 300 3.97 -7.24 13.74
C ALA A 300 2.99 -6.54 12.79
N ILE A 301 1.76 -6.37 13.26
CA ILE A 301 0.67 -5.64 12.60
C ILE A 301 0.07 -4.75 13.69
N THR A 302 0.44 -3.47 13.69
CA THR A 302 0.10 -2.55 14.78
C THR A 302 -0.44 -1.22 14.25
N ILE A 303 -1.31 -0.59 15.03
CA ILE A 303 -1.70 0.82 14.86
C ILE A 303 -1.64 1.49 16.22
N HIS A 304 -0.68 2.40 16.40
CA HIS A 304 -0.45 3.12 17.66
C HIS A 304 -1.02 4.54 17.65
N SER A 305 -1.06 5.20 16.50
CA SER A 305 -1.59 6.55 16.32
C SER A 305 -3.01 6.51 15.75
N GLY A 306 -3.98 6.99 16.52
CA GLY A 306 -5.28 7.38 15.98
C GLY A 306 -5.12 8.72 15.27
N GLN A 307 -4.49 8.74 14.08
CA GLN A 307 -4.34 9.95 13.25
C GLN A 307 -5.68 10.50 12.72
N VAL A 308 -6.79 9.94 13.20
CA VAL A 308 -8.12 10.46 12.98
C VAL A 308 -8.65 10.80 14.37
N SER A 309 -8.72 12.09 14.71
CA SER A 309 -9.67 12.49 15.75
C SER A 309 -11.03 11.95 15.30
N GLU A 310 -11.87 11.47 16.21
CA GLU A 310 -13.19 10.92 15.85
C GLU A 310 -14.04 11.90 15.00
N SER A 311 -13.65 13.19 14.94
CA SER A 311 -14.24 14.26 14.12
C SER A 311 -13.56 14.55 12.76
N SER A 312 -12.38 14.02 12.45
CA SER A 312 -11.68 14.30 11.19
C SER A 312 -12.01 13.24 10.14
N ALA A 313 -13.11 13.44 9.41
CA ALA A 313 -13.52 12.62 8.27
C ALA A 313 -12.49 12.66 7.12
N SER A 314 -11.35 12.00 7.29
CA SER A 314 -10.48 11.60 6.18
C SER A 314 -11.22 10.56 5.35
N ALA A 315 -11.10 10.61 4.03
CA ALA A 315 -11.59 9.55 3.13
C ALA A 315 -11.08 8.14 3.54
N SER A 316 -10.03 8.06 4.35
CA SER A 316 -9.47 6.84 4.94
C SER A 316 -10.31 6.23 6.09
N ALA A 317 -11.25 6.97 6.70
CA ALA A 317 -11.91 6.61 7.97
C ALA A 317 -13.24 5.83 7.81
N HIS A 318 -13.48 5.20 6.66
CA HIS A 318 -14.62 4.28 6.49
C HIS A 318 -14.44 2.98 7.29
N ALA A 319 -13.18 2.64 7.61
CA ALA A 319 -12.83 1.67 8.64
C ALA A 319 -12.30 2.42 9.88
N PRO A 320 -12.67 2.03 11.11
CA PRO A 320 -12.30 2.74 12.32
C PRO A 320 -10.80 2.65 12.59
N ALA A 321 -10.20 3.78 12.99
CA ALA A 321 -8.80 3.85 13.41
C ALA A 321 -8.61 3.32 14.85
N LEU A 322 -8.82 2.01 15.04
CA LEU A 322 -8.66 1.36 16.33
C LEU A 322 -7.18 1.14 16.65
N ARG A 323 -6.81 1.36 17.91
CA ARG A 323 -5.48 0.97 18.40
C ARG A 323 -5.47 -0.52 18.73
N TYR A 324 -4.52 -1.24 18.13
CA TYR A 324 -4.31 -2.66 18.38
C TYR A 324 -2.84 -3.02 18.21
N ASP A 325 -2.48 -4.12 18.88
CA ASP A 325 -1.22 -4.82 18.75
C ASP A 325 -1.53 -6.22 18.24
N GLY A 326 -0.87 -6.62 17.16
CA GLY A 326 -1.08 -7.94 16.57
C GLY A 326 0.17 -8.42 15.86
N PHE A 327 0.16 -9.69 15.48
CA PHE A 327 1.20 -10.24 14.62
C PHE A 327 0.72 -11.47 13.86
N ARG A 328 1.43 -11.76 12.77
CA ARG A 328 1.30 -12.97 11.98
C ARG A 328 2.56 -13.82 12.11
N VAL A 329 2.40 -15.12 12.31
CA VAL A 329 3.48 -16.12 12.21
C VAL A 329 2.97 -17.35 11.47
N GLY A 330 3.58 -17.63 10.31
CA GLY A 330 3.09 -18.67 9.41
C GLY A 330 1.62 -18.42 9.00
N GLN A 331 0.75 -19.38 9.33
CA GLN A 331 -0.69 -19.31 9.04
C GLN A 331 -1.49 -18.58 10.13
N TYR A 332 -0.93 -18.39 11.32
CA TYR A 332 -1.69 -17.81 12.44
C TYR A 332 -1.53 -16.31 12.48
N LYS A 333 -2.65 -15.62 12.72
CA LYS A 333 -2.71 -14.18 12.91
C LYS A 333 -3.49 -13.88 14.17
N TYR A 334 -2.93 -13.03 15.00
CA TYR A 334 -3.49 -12.67 16.30
C TYR A 334 -3.52 -11.16 16.48
N ILE A 335 -4.60 -10.67 17.07
CA ILE A 335 -4.86 -9.25 17.29
C ILE A 335 -5.36 -9.09 18.73
N ARG A 336 -4.83 -8.08 19.44
CA ARG A 336 -5.36 -7.61 20.72
C ARG A 336 -5.66 -6.12 20.62
N TYR A 337 -6.92 -5.75 20.85
CA TYR A 337 -7.34 -4.35 20.85
C TYR A 337 -7.08 -3.69 22.20
N ARG A 338 -6.64 -2.43 22.17
CA ARG A 338 -6.37 -1.69 23.41
C ARG A 338 -7.60 -1.45 24.28
N ARG A 339 -8.78 -1.30 23.66
CA ARG A 339 -10.08 -1.13 24.36
C ARG A 339 -10.77 -2.48 24.65
N GLY A 340 -10.04 -3.58 24.60
CA GLY A 340 -10.54 -4.92 24.88
C GLY A 340 -11.02 -5.67 23.64
N GLY A 341 -10.95 -6.99 23.73
CA GLY A 341 -11.21 -7.89 22.61
C GLY A 341 -9.94 -8.44 21.97
N GLU A 342 -10.02 -9.69 21.55
CA GLU A 342 -8.94 -10.42 20.91
C GLU A 342 -9.49 -11.20 19.72
N GLU A 343 -8.65 -11.36 18.70
CA GLU A 343 -8.98 -12.16 17.54
C GLU A 343 -7.83 -13.10 17.20
N LEU A 344 -8.17 -14.33 16.82
CA LEU A 344 -7.22 -15.35 16.35
C LEU A 344 -7.75 -15.98 15.07
N TYR A 345 -6.95 -15.94 14.01
CA TYR A 345 -7.27 -16.51 12.71
C TYR A 345 -6.25 -17.57 12.29
N ASP A 346 -6.75 -18.66 11.72
CA ASP A 346 -5.95 -19.64 10.99
C ASP A 346 -6.17 -19.43 9.49
N LEU A 347 -5.28 -18.67 8.88
CA LEU A 347 -5.38 -18.23 7.48
C LEU A 347 -5.19 -19.38 6.47
N ALA A 348 -4.76 -20.57 6.91
CA ALA A 348 -4.69 -21.74 6.03
C ALA A 348 -6.07 -22.34 5.77
N VAL A 349 -7.00 -22.22 6.71
CA VAL A 349 -8.37 -22.76 6.62
C VAL A 349 -9.42 -21.65 6.48
N ASP A 350 -9.11 -20.45 6.94
CA ASP A 350 -9.98 -19.27 6.92
C ASP A 350 -9.21 -18.05 6.39
N PRO A 351 -8.91 -18.00 5.07
CA PRO A 351 -8.12 -16.93 4.47
C PRO A 351 -8.84 -15.58 4.44
N HIS A 352 -10.15 -15.55 4.74
CA HIS A 352 -10.98 -14.35 4.78
C HIS A 352 -11.33 -13.93 6.21
N GLU A 353 -10.70 -14.54 7.22
CA GLU A 353 -10.81 -14.12 8.63
C GLU A 353 -12.27 -14.05 9.11
N LEU A 354 -13.11 -15.02 8.75
CA LEU A 354 -14.55 -15.04 9.05
C LEU A 354 -14.88 -15.68 10.39
N TYR A 355 -13.96 -16.44 10.97
CA TYR A 355 -14.18 -17.18 12.20
C TYR A 355 -13.07 -16.86 13.20
N ASN A 356 -13.39 -16.00 14.16
CA ASN A 356 -12.52 -15.74 15.29
C ASN A 356 -12.38 -17.01 16.15
N ARG A 357 -11.17 -17.57 16.20
CA ARG A 357 -10.83 -18.80 16.93
C ARG A 357 -10.37 -18.57 18.36
N ILE A 358 -10.42 -17.34 18.86
CA ILE A 358 -9.83 -17.01 20.16
C ILE A 358 -10.40 -17.83 21.32
N ASP A 359 -11.70 -18.13 21.29
CA ASP A 359 -12.41 -18.90 22.31
C ASP A 359 -12.67 -20.37 21.91
N ALA A 360 -12.20 -20.78 20.73
CA ALA A 360 -12.39 -22.15 20.29
C ALA A 360 -11.49 -23.10 21.09
N ARG A 361 -12.08 -24.06 21.83
CA ARG A 361 -11.36 -25.03 22.68
C ARG A 361 -10.19 -25.70 21.96
N ARG A 362 -10.39 -26.10 20.70
CA ARG A 362 -9.37 -26.69 19.81
C ARG A 362 -8.15 -25.77 19.59
N TYR A 363 -8.33 -24.46 19.60
CA TYR A 363 -7.27 -23.46 19.38
C TYR A 363 -6.68 -22.90 20.69
N ALA A 364 -7.12 -23.35 21.87
CA ALA A 364 -6.62 -22.82 23.15
C ALA A 364 -5.08 -22.84 23.28
N PRO A 365 -4.35 -23.89 22.86
CA PRO A 365 -2.87 -23.85 22.88
C PRO A 365 -2.29 -22.80 21.93
N VAL A 366 -2.92 -22.58 20.77
CA VAL A 366 -2.48 -21.56 19.80
C VAL A 366 -2.74 -20.17 20.38
N ALA A 367 -3.90 -19.92 20.97
CA ALA A 367 -4.22 -18.65 21.62
C ALA A 367 -3.23 -18.33 22.76
N ALA A 368 -2.91 -19.31 23.61
CA ALA A 368 -1.92 -19.15 24.66
C ALA A 368 -0.53 -18.79 24.11
N TYR A 369 -0.08 -19.50 23.07
CA TYR A 369 1.16 -19.21 22.36
C TYR A 369 1.18 -17.79 21.76
N MET A 370 0.11 -17.37 21.10
CA MET A 370 0.06 -16.04 20.48
C MET A 370 0.08 -14.93 21.55
N ARG A 371 -0.67 -15.11 22.64
CA ARG A 371 -0.67 -14.19 23.79
C ARG A 371 0.72 -14.06 24.42
N SER A 372 1.43 -15.18 24.63
CA SER A 372 2.75 -15.15 25.28
C SER A 372 3.84 -14.48 24.44
N HIS A 373 3.70 -14.48 23.11
CA HIS A 373 4.69 -13.89 22.20
C HIS A 373 4.35 -12.48 21.71
N LEU A 374 3.15 -11.95 21.98
CA LEU A 374 2.70 -10.65 21.46
C LEU A 374 3.72 -9.53 21.69
N TYR A 375 4.09 -9.28 22.94
CA TYR A 375 4.96 -8.14 23.28
C TYR A 375 6.43 -8.38 22.89
N GLN A 376 6.87 -9.63 22.81
CA GLN A 376 8.17 -9.97 22.23
C GLN A 376 8.24 -9.56 20.76
N VAL A 377 7.16 -9.81 19.99
CA VAL A 377 7.12 -9.49 18.56
C VAL A 377 6.91 -8.00 18.33
N VAL A 378 5.96 -7.38 19.03
CA VAL A 378 5.63 -5.96 18.84
C VAL A 378 6.74 -5.04 19.37
N GLY A 379 7.45 -5.45 20.42
CA GLY A 379 8.55 -4.69 21.00
C GLY A 379 9.94 -5.05 20.48
N CYS A 380 10.05 -5.91 19.46
CA CYS A 380 11.34 -6.29 18.92
C CYS A 380 12.05 -5.09 18.26
N GLN A 381 13.38 -5.11 18.22
CA GLN A 381 14.20 -4.17 17.46
C GLN A 381 15.37 -4.89 16.78
N GLY A 382 15.72 -4.47 15.57
CA GLY A 382 16.89 -4.93 14.83
C GLY A 382 16.92 -6.44 14.57
N SER A 383 17.97 -7.12 15.06
CA SER A 383 18.10 -8.58 14.91
C SER A 383 17.00 -9.37 15.60
N ALA A 384 16.45 -8.87 16.71
CA ALA A 384 15.38 -9.57 17.43
C ALA A 384 14.12 -9.74 16.57
N CYS A 385 13.79 -8.76 15.70
CA CYS A 385 12.65 -8.83 14.76
C CYS A 385 12.84 -9.85 13.63
N ARG A 386 14.07 -10.36 13.45
CA ARG A 386 14.41 -11.31 12.39
C ARG A 386 14.49 -12.75 12.91
N THR A 387 14.51 -12.92 14.23
CA THR A 387 14.60 -14.22 14.90
C THR A 387 13.33 -15.02 14.67
N ALA A 388 13.50 -16.30 14.37
CA ALA A 388 12.38 -17.22 14.25
C ALA A 388 11.80 -17.50 15.63
N LEU A 389 10.48 -17.42 15.77
CA LEU A 389 9.82 -17.88 16.99
C LEU A 389 9.89 -19.41 17.11
N PRO A 390 9.63 -19.96 18.31
CA PRO A 390 9.32 -21.38 18.47
C PRO A 390 8.20 -21.82 17.53
N LYS A 391 8.07 -23.13 17.30
CA LYS A 391 7.02 -23.63 16.40
C LYS A 391 5.67 -23.42 17.10
N PRO A 392 4.69 -22.74 16.48
CA PRO A 392 3.35 -22.66 17.07
C PRO A 392 2.77 -24.06 17.29
N PRO A 393 2.05 -24.30 18.40
CA PRO A 393 1.36 -25.56 18.60
C PRO A 393 0.31 -25.78 17.51
N ARG A 394 -0.10 -27.04 17.32
CA ARG A 394 -1.24 -27.35 16.44
C ARG A 394 -2.56 -27.26 17.24
N PRO A 395 -3.69 -26.99 16.58
CA PRO A 395 -4.99 -27.11 17.21
C PRO A 395 -5.23 -28.56 17.66
N VAL A 396 -5.81 -28.75 18.84
CA VAL A 396 -6.07 -30.08 19.43
C VAL A 396 -7.20 -30.77 18.65
N ASN A 397 -6.96 -31.99 18.21
CA ASN A 397 -8.05 -32.87 17.75
C ASN A 397 -8.62 -33.53 19.00
N TYR A 398 -9.88 -33.23 19.33
CA TYR A 398 -10.62 -33.89 20.39
C TYR A 398 -11.42 -35.05 19.83
#